data_AF-A0A0N0T8L3-F1
#
_entry.id   AF-A0A0N0T8L3-F1
#
_cell.length_a   1.000
_cell.length_b   1.000
_cell.length_c   1.000
_cell.angle_alpha   90.00
_cell.angle_beta   90.00
_cell.angle_gamma   90.00
#
_symmetry.space_group_name_H-M   'P 1'
#
loop_
_entity.id
_entity.type
_entity.pdbx_description
1 polymer ?
#
loop_
_entity_poly.entity_id
_entity_poly.type
_entity_poly.pdbx_seq_one_letter_code
_entity_poly.pdbx_strand_id
1 'polypeptide(L)'
;MRALLGAEFSPGPEGSVTVFEVPFGEPLGDDAVTGCRSELGRPLAAGMPSDFAQAALGGLAGDEGAMAFPAGLLRVVRAGYDEVGSSELAFKLAGDLLRCVVDALLHDRDPLATAQAVVHAW
;
A
#
# COMPACT_ATOMS: atom_id res chain seq x y z
N MET A 1 9.67 11.57 1.20
CA MET A 1 9.48 10.19 0.71
C MET A 1 8.00 10.02 0.41
N ARG A 2 7.61 9.66 -0.81
CA ARG A 2 6.20 9.64 -1.25
C ARG A 2 5.88 8.31 -1.92
N ALA A 3 4.84 7.63 -1.47
CA ALA A 3 4.26 6.48 -2.14
C ALA A 3 2.79 6.41 -1.73
N LEU A 4 1.94 5.96 -2.64
CA LEU A 4 0.52 5.76 -2.39
C LEU A 4 0.13 4.36 -2.83
N LEU A 5 -0.58 3.63 -1.98
CA LEU A 5 -1.14 2.32 -2.26
C LEU A 5 -2.62 2.30 -1.91
N GLY A 6 -3.39 1.57 -2.70
CA GLY A 6 -4.78 1.22 -2.42
C GLY A 6 -5.01 -0.24 -2.77
N ALA A 7 -5.67 -0.97 -1.88
CA ALA A 7 -5.94 -2.38 -2.05
C ALA A 7 -7.40 -2.71 -1.78
N GLU A 8 -7.81 -3.87 -2.28
CA GLU A 8 -9.09 -4.51 -2.00
C GLU A 8 -8.83 -5.84 -1.30
N PHE A 9 -9.62 -6.13 -0.26
CA PHE A 9 -9.56 -7.38 0.46
C PHE A 9 -10.77 -8.25 0.12
N SER A 10 -10.52 -9.50 -0.28
CA SER A 10 -11.53 -10.53 -0.50
C SER A 10 -11.36 -11.65 0.52
N PRO A 11 -12.33 -11.91 1.42
CA PRO A 11 -12.25 -13.00 2.37
C PRO A 11 -12.12 -14.37 1.68
N GLY A 12 -11.30 -15.24 2.27
CA GLY A 12 -11.08 -16.61 1.81
C GLY A 12 -11.79 -17.65 2.68
N PRO A 13 -11.73 -18.94 2.29
CA PRO A 13 -12.24 -20.03 3.13
C PRO A 13 -11.50 -20.10 4.48
N GLU A 14 -12.21 -20.51 5.54
CA GLU A 14 -11.60 -20.70 6.86
C GLU A 14 -10.43 -21.70 6.81
N GLY A 15 -9.35 -21.39 7.54
CA GLY A 15 -8.16 -22.23 7.61
C GLY A 15 -7.16 -22.05 6.45
N SER A 16 -7.40 -21.13 5.50
CA SER A 16 -6.39 -20.75 4.51
C SER A 16 -5.48 -19.62 5.00
N VAL A 17 -4.38 -19.39 4.29
CA VAL A 17 -3.47 -18.25 4.53
C VAL A 17 -3.91 -17.03 3.73
N THR A 18 -3.49 -15.85 4.17
CA THR A 18 -3.64 -14.62 3.38
C THR A 18 -2.66 -14.63 2.22
N VAL A 19 -3.16 -14.33 1.02
CA VAL A 19 -2.35 -14.10 -0.18
C VAL A 19 -2.26 -12.59 -0.42
N PHE A 20 -1.05 -12.09 -0.64
CA PHE A 20 -0.80 -10.70 -0.99
C PHE A 20 -0.45 -10.62 -2.47
N GLU A 21 -1.19 -9.80 -3.22
CA GLU A 21 -0.92 -9.55 -4.63
C GLU A 21 -0.55 -8.08 -4.85
N VAL A 22 0.63 -7.87 -5.45
CA VAL A 22 1.11 -6.54 -5.85
C VAL A 22 1.37 -6.56 -7.36
N PRO A 23 0.35 -6.27 -8.20
CA PRO A 23 0.56 -6.11 -9.63
C PRO A 23 1.49 -4.94 -9.91
N PHE A 24 2.41 -5.13 -10.85
CA PHE A 24 3.32 -4.10 -11.35
C PHE A 24 3.35 -4.09 -12.87
N GLY A 25 3.81 -3.00 -13.45
CA GLY A 25 3.89 -2.82 -14.90
C GLY A 25 4.67 -1.57 -15.26
N GLU A 26 4.70 -1.24 -16.55
CA GLU A 26 5.27 0.04 -16.97
C GLU A 26 4.44 1.18 -16.36
N PRO A 27 5.06 2.11 -15.62
CA PRO A 27 4.36 3.26 -15.10
C PRO A 27 3.86 4.12 -16.25
N LEU A 28 2.70 4.75 -16.07
CA LEU A 28 2.07 5.51 -17.14
C LEU A 28 2.82 6.83 -17.47
N GLY A 29 3.88 7.18 -16.72
CA GLY A 29 4.63 8.42 -16.90
C GLY A 29 3.90 9.66 -16.36
N ASP A 30 4.66 10.71 -16.04
CA ASP A 30 4.15 11.94 -15.40
C ASP A 30 3.01 12.64 -16.18
N ASP A 31 2.98 12.48 -17.52
CA ASP A 31 2.03 13.15 -18.40
C ASP A 31 0.74 12.36 -18.68
N ALA A 32 0.65 11.08 -18.27
CA ALA A 32 -0.53 10.27 -18.59
C ALA A 32 -1.74 10.53 -17.71
N VAL A 33 -1.56 11.13 -16.53
CA VAL A 33 -2.67 11.46 -15.61
C VAL A 33 -2.79 12.98 -15.48
N THR A 34 -3.30 13.60 -16.54
CA THR A 34 -3.65 15.02 -16.52
C THR A 34 -4.88 15.24 -15.65
N GLY A 35 -4.73 15.86 -14.48
CA GLY A 35 -5.86 16.39 -13.68
C GLY A 35 -5.84 16.15 -12.18
N CYS A 36 -5.00 15.26 -11.65
CA CYS A 36 -4.85 15.07 -10.20
C CYS A 36 -3.81 16.04 -9.62
N ARG A 37 -4.18 17.31 -9.45
CA ARG A 37 -3.35 18.27 -8.72
C ARG A 37 -3.22 17.84 -7.25
N SER A 38 -1.99 17.75 -6.77
CA SER A 38 -1.70 17.48 -5.36
C SER A 38 -1.34 18.79 -4.65
N GLU A 39 -1.97 19.06 -3.51
CA GLU A 39 -1.54 20.16 -2.61
C GLU A 39 -0.24 19.81 -1.87
N LEU A 40 0.20 18.55 -1.95
CA LEU A 40 1.41 18.03 -1.29
C LEU A 40 2.64 18.01 -2.21
N GLY A 41 2.60 18.70 -3.35
CA GLY A 41 3.72 18.81 -4.30
C GLY A 41 3.38 18.39 -5.72
N ARG A 42 4.34 17.79 -6.44
CA ARG A 42 4.08 17.28 -7.79
C ARG A 42 3.01 16.18 -7.77
N PRO A 43 2.16 16.05 -8.80
CA PRO A 43 1.28 14.90 -8.95
C PRO A 43 2.08 13.59 -8.89
N LEU A 44 1.47 12.53 -8.35
CA LEU A 44 2.07 11.20 -8.42
C LEU A 44 1.76 10.59 -9.80
N ALA A 45 2.75 9.95 -10.41
CA ALA A 45 2.55 9.10 -11.57
C ALA A 45 1.77 7.84 -11.15
N ALA A 46 0.76 7.47 -11.93
CA ALA A 46 -0.07 6.31 -11.63
C ALA A 46 0.62 5.01 -12.04
N GLY A 47 0.48 4.00 -11.18
CA GLY A 47 1.04 2.67 -11.38
C GLY A 47 2.08 2.30 -10.34
N MET A 48 2.49 1.04 -10.41
CA MET A 48 3.52 0.44 -9.56
C MET A 48 4.70 0.04 -10.46
N PRO A 49 5.86 0.74 -10.36
CA PRO A 49 7.10 0.27 -10.96
C PRO A 49 7.53 -1.08 -10.39
N SER A 50 8.12 -1.95 -11.22
CA SER A 50 8.62 -3.27 -10.81
C SER A 50 9.56 -3.20 -9.61
N ASP A 51 10.41 -2.18 -9.58
CA ASP A 51 11.48 -2.01 -8.60
C ASP A 51 10.93 -1.80 -7.19
N PHE A 52 9.68 -1.30 -7.08
CA PHE A 52 9.04 -1.03 -5.79
C PHE A 52 8.06 -2.14 -5.37
N ALA A 53 7.69 -3.05 -6.27
CA ALA A 53 6.69 -4.08 -6.01
C ALA A 53 7.10 -5.01 -4.87
N GLN A 54 8.38 -5.43 -4.87
CA GLN A 54 8.91 -6.32 -3.82
C GLN A 54 8.94 -5.63 -2.46
N ALA A 55 9.28 -4.35 -2.42
CA ALA A 55 9.30 -3.58 -1.18
C ALA A 55 7.88 -3.38 -0.62
N ALA A 56 6.91 -3.07 -1.49
CA ALA A 56 5.49 -2.98 -1.12
C ALA A 56 4.97 -4.31 -0.57
N LEU A 57 5.32 -5.44 -1.22
CA LEU A 57 4.96 -6.77 -0.76
C LEU A 57 5.56 -7.07 0.63
N GLY A 58 6.82 -6.70 0.87
CA GLY A 58 7.46 -6.83 2.18
C GLY A 58 6.75 -6.01 3.27
N GLY A 59 6.29 -4.80 2.94
CA GLY A 59 5.45 -4.00 3.84
C GLY A 59 4.11 -4.65 4.16
N LEU A 60 3.42 -5.17 3.14
CA LEU A 60 2.13 -5.85 3.30
C LEU A 60 2.22 -7.15 4.11
N ALA A 61 3.32 -7.88 3.97
CA ALA A 61 3.58 -9.07 4.78
C ALA A 61 3.84 -8.73 6.25
N GLY A 62 4.37 -7.54 6.53
CA GLY A 62 4.79 -7.11 7.86
C GLY A 62 6.11 -7.75 8.30
N ASP A 63 6.64 -7.30 9.43
CA ASP A 63 7.83 -7.89 10.06
C ASP A 63 7.44 -9.10 10.94
N GLU A 64 8.42 -9.87 11.41
CA GLU A 64 8.16 -11.04 12.28
C GLU A 64 7.34 -10.65 13.52
N GLY A 65 6.25 -11.38 13.78
CA GLY A 65 5.32 -11.09 14.88
C GLY A 65 4.23 -10.07 14.56
N ALA A 66 4.16 -9.59 13.31
CA ALA A 66 3.00 -8.83 12.85
C ALA A 66 1.69 -9.60 13.06
N MET A 67 0.64 -8.85 13.42
CA MET A 67 -0.71 -9.42 13.61
C MET A 67 -1.13 -10.21 12.37
N ALA A 68 -1.64 -11.43 12.61
CA ALA A 68 -2.10 -12.31 11.56
C ALA A 68 -3.32 -11.68 10.85
N PHE A 69 -3.21 -11.52 9.54
CA PHE A 69 -4.34 -11.14 8.70
C PHE A 69 -5.34 -12.30 8.61
N PRO A 70 -6.65 -12.01 8.47
CA PRO A 70 -7.61 -13.06 8.16
C PRO A 70 -7.32 -13.70 6.80
N ALA A 71 -7.71 -14.97 6.69
CA ALA A 71 -7.63 -15.75 5.47
C ALA A 71 -8.31 -15.02 4.30
N GLY A 72 -7.64 -14.90 3.16
CA GLY A 72 -8.17 -14.17 2.01
C GLY A 72 -7.13 -13.67 1.03
N LEU A 73 -7.55 -12.80 0.12
CA LEU A 73 -6.70 -12.14 -0.86
C LEU A 73 -6.70 -10.63 -0.59
N LEU A 74 -5.53 -10.07 -0.34
CA LEU A 74 -5.31 -8.62 -0.34
C LEU A 74 -4.57 -8.23 -1.62
N ARG A 75 -5.27 -7.58 -2.54
CA ARG A 75 -4.72 -7.19 -3.84
C ARG A 75 -4.57 -5.67 -3.93
N VAL A 76 -3.36 -5.21 -4.23
CA VAL A 76 -3.12 -3.81 -4.60
C VAL A 76 -3.78 -3.54 -5.95
N VAL A 77 -4.74 -2.62 -5.96
CA VAL A 77 -5.49 -2.22 -7.16
C VAL A 77 -5.11 -0.81 -7.63
N ARG A 78 -4.48 -0.02 -6.76
CA ARG A 78 -4.06 1.35 -7.05
C ARG A 78 -2.68 1.60 -6.46
N ALA A 79 -1.81 2.27 -7.22
CA ALA A 79 -0.52 2.71 -6.77
C ALA A 79 -0.18 4.07 -7.39
N GLY A 80 0.59 4.87 -6.67
CA GLY A 80 1.13 6.14 -7.16
C GLY A 80 2.54 6.37 -6.62
N TYR A 81 3.42 6.89 -7.47
CA TYR A 81 4.82 7.15 -7.15
C TYR A 81 5.27 8.52 -7.69
N ASP A 82 6.42 8.97 -7.22
CA ASP A 82 7.11 10.19 -7.63
C ASP A 82 8.52 9.79 -8.03
N GLU A 83 8.94 10.06 -9.27
CA GLU A 83 10.24 9.60 -9.80
C GLU A 83 11.44 10.06 -8.95
N VAL A 84 11.32 11.20 -8.28
CA VAL A 84 12.39 11.79 -7.47
C VAL A 84 12.25 11.43 -5.99
N GLY A 85 11.02 11.37 -5.50
CA GLY A 85 10.66 11.29 -4.09
C GLY A 85 10.22 9.91 -3.59
N SER A 86 9.99 8.95 -4.49
CA SER A 86 9.71 7.55 -4.16
C SER A 86 10.99 6.74 -4.00
N SER A 87 10.90 5.71 -3.17
CA SER A 87 11.96 4.73 -2.96
C SER A 87 11.36 3.41 -2.50
N GLU A 88 12.17 2.35 -2.48
CA GLU A 88 11.76 1.07 -1.90
C GLU A 88 11.27 1.22 -0.45
N LEU A 89 11.98 2.01 0.37
CA LEU A 89 11.55 2.27 1.75
C LEU A 89 10.18 2.97 1.80
N ALA A 90 9.89 3.87 0.86
CA ALA A 90 8.60 4.53 0.75
C ALA A 90 7.47 3.51 0.56
N PHE A 91 7.70 2.55 -0.32
CA PHE A 91 6.74 1.51 -0.65
C PHE A 91 6.63 0.44 0.42
N LYS A 92 7.71 0.09 1.14
CA LYS A 92 7.63 -0.76 2.35
C LYS A 92 6.76 -0.11 3.41
N LEU A 93 7.01 1.16 3.73
CA LEU A 93 6.23 1.90 4.73
C LEU A 93 4.77 2.06 4.30
N ALA A 94 4.52 2.39 3.04
CA ALA A 94 3.16 2.48 2.51
C ALA A 94 2.42 1.11 2.57
N GLY A 95 3.13 0.01 2.31
CA GLY A 95 2.59 -1.34 2.43
C GLY A 95 2.21 -1.70 3.86
N ASP A 96 3.07 -1.41 4.83
CA ASP A 96 2.79 -1.68 6.25
C ASP A 96 1.67 -0.79 6.81
N LEU A 97 1.63 0.49 6.42
CA LEU A 97 0.52 1.37 6.75
C LEU A 97 -0.81 0.86 6.20
N LEU A 98 -0.82 0.46 4.92
CA LEU A 98 -2.00 -0.09 4.27
C LEU A 98 -2.47 -1.37 4.97
N ARG A 99 -1.54 -2.26 5.35
CA ARG A 99 -1.83 -3.46 6.14
C ARG A 99 -2.52 -3.10 7.45
N CYS A 100 -1.97 -2.16 8.22
CA CYS A 100 -2.56 -1.71 9.49
C CYS A 100 -3.96 -1.11 9.31
N VAL A 101 -4.17 -0.30 8.27
CA VAL A 101 -5.46 0.34 7.98
C VAL A 101 -6.51 -0.69 7.55
N VAL A 102 -6.16 -1.64 6.69
CA VAL A 102 -7.09 -2.70 6.28
C VAL A 102 -7.43 -3.60 7.46
N ASP A 103 -6.46 -3.95 8.31
CA ASP A 103 -6.74 -4.69 9.54
C ASP A 103 -7.71 -3.92 10.47
N ALA A 104 -7.54 -2.61 10.63
CA ALA A 104 -8.48 -1.78 11.38
C ALA A 104 -9.90 -1.83 10.79
N LEU A 105 -10.03 -1.70 9.46
CA LEU A 105 -11.31 -1.77 8.77
C LEU A 105 -12.01 -3.14 8.97
N LEU A 106 -11.25 -4.23 8.92
CA LEU A 106 -11.79 -5.58 9.11
C LEU A 106 -12.27 -5.85 10.53
N HIS A 107 -11.81 -5.06 11.51
CA HIS A 107 -12.18 -5.15 12.91
C HIS A 107 -13.05 -3.97 13.37
N ASP A 108 -13.69 -3.25 12.44
CA ASP A 108 -14.57 -2.10 12.72
C ASP A 108 -13.90 -0.98 13.56
N ARG A 109 -12.58 -0.81 13.43
CA ARG A 109 -11.82 0.27 14.06
C ARG A 109 -11.65 1.45 13.11
N ASP A 110 -11.42 2.63 13.67
CA ASP A 110 -11.22 3.85 12.88
C ASP A 110 -9.91 3.77 12.05
N PRO A 111 -10.00 3.75 10.71
CA PRO A 111 -8.83 3.68 9.83
C PRO A 111 -7.96 4.93 9.89
N LEU A 112 -8.55 6.12 10.10
CA LEU A 112 -7.81 7.37 10.13
C LEU A 112 -6.99 7.48 11.43
N ALA A 113 -7.61 7.19 12.57
CA ALA A 113 -6.90 7.14 13.85
C ALA A 113 -5.76 6.12 13.83
N THR A 114 -5.99 4.95 13.22
CA THR A 114 -4.95 3.92 13.04
C THR A 114 -3.81 4.42 12.18
N ALA A 115 -4.10 5.02 11.02
CA ALA A 115 -3.09 5.56 10.13
C ALA A 115 -2.24 6.64 10.82
N GLN A 116 -2.89 7.55 11.56
CA GLN A 116 -2.20 8.57 12.34
C GLN A 116 -1.29 7.95 13.40
N ALA A 117 -1.77 6.96 14.16
CA ALA A 117 -0.97 6.31 15.20
C ALA A 117 0.30 5.65 14.62
N VAL A 118 0.19 4.97 13.48
CA VAL A 118 1.34 4.36 12.79
C VAL A 118 2.34 5.42 12.34
N VAL A 119 1.86 6.49 11.68
CA VAL A 119 2.73 7.56 11.18
C VAL A 119 3.45 8.30 12.32
N HIS A 120 2.81 8.49 13.47
CA HIS A 120 3.47 9.13 14.64
C HIS A 120 4.53 8.23 15.31
N ALA A 121 4.52 6.93 15.04
CA ALA A 121 5.50 5.99 15.58
C ALA A 121 6.77 5.87 14.71
N TRP A 122 6.78 6.48 13.52
CA TRP A 122 7.92 6.55 12.61
C TRP A 122 8.73 7.84 12.81
#